data_AF-A0A928KJS6-F1
#
_entry.id   AF-A0A928KJS6-F1
#
_cell.length_a   1.000
_cell.length_b   1.000
_cell.length_c   1.000
_cell.angle_alpha   90.00
_cell.angle_beta   90.00
_cell.angle_gamma   90.00
#
_symmetry.space_group_name_H-M   'P 1'
#
loop_
_entity.id
_entity.type
_entity.pdbx_description
1 polymer ?
#
loop_
_entity_poly.entity_id
_entity_poly.type
_entity_poly.pdbx_seq_one_letter_code
_entity_poly.pdbx_strand_id
1 'polypeptide(L)'
;MTVLIFTILSAVAAIAAIAARVLLALAVNADARSRNLKSATLFAILMFFFPLIVGIIYAAMRDNGEPNEKYCTSCHLKVDGAAKMCPNCNTMTLAPVPNPNAKELAKKGVTLCVIGIIVFAVSLGASTARTVYGVKMGLDFAQGIDEEKLQQWAEQFTDETEEETTADTPQEDAAEEDTTDVDSVLESLRFYDRNGKAYKDLTEVPYYDRDGKVYLYQKDKDLNQYFIEKDSKKKLEFKKCFVDSEGYFFYDEKGEITVTDLVTGVDKDGNQYTPASLAIWNEKGELMNMFN
;
A
#
# COMPACT_ATOMS: atom_id res chain seq x y z
N MET A 1 16.77 -17.55 0.72
CA MET A 1 17.64 -16.73 1.61
C MET A 1 17.55 -15.24 1.31
N THR A 2 17.66 -14.80 0.05
CA THR A 2 17.55 -13.38 -0.36
C THR A 2 16.19 -12.74 -0.07
N VAL A 3 15.09 -13.45 -0.35
CA VAL A 3 13.72 -13.00 -0.04
C VAL A 3 13.53 -12.78 1.46
N LEU A 4 14.01 -13.70 2.30
CA LEU A 4 13.93 -13.61 3.76
C LEU A 4 14.72 -12.42 4.31
N ILE A 5 15.94 -12.18 3.81
CA ILE A 5 16.74 -11.00 4.21
C ILE A 5 16.01 -9.71 3.81
N PHE A 6 15.40 -9.68 2.63
CA PHE A 6 14.67 -8.51 2.13
C PHE A 6 13.42 -8.21 2.95
N THR A 7 12.66 -9.22 3.37
CA THR A 7 11.48 -9.04 4.23
C THR A 7 11.89 -8.57 5.63
N ILE A 8 12.95 -9.15 6.22
CA ILE A 8 13.48 -8.72 7.52
C ILE A 8 13.94 -7.26 7.48
N LEU A 9 14.71 -6.86 6.46
CA LEU A 9 15.16 -5.47 6.30
C LEU A 9 13.98 -4.51 6.13
N SER A 10 12.92 -4.94 5.44
CA SER A 10 11.70 -4.15 5.26
C SER A 10 10.97 -3.93 6.58
N ALA A 11 10.84 -4.99 7.39
CA ALA A 11 10.23 -4.91 8.71
C ALA A 11 11.05 -3.98 9.64
N VAL A 12 12.37 -4.11 9.64
CA VAL A 12 13.27 -3.25 10.44
C VAL A 12 13.13 -1.78 10.02
N ALA A 13 13.09 -1.48 8.71
CA ALA A 13 12.92 -0.11 8.22
C ALA A 13 11.56 0.47 8.62
N ALA A 14 10.48 -0.32 8.56
CA ALA A 14 9.15 0.11 8.98
C ALA A 14 9.10 0.40 10.49
N ILE A 15 9.69 -0.47 11.31
CA ILE A 15 9.79 -0.28 12.77
C ILE A 15 10.60 0.99 13.08
N ALA A 16 11.73 1.20 12.41
CA ALA A 16 12.55 2.41 12.58
C ALA A 16 11.77 3.68 12.21
N ALA A 17 10.97 3.65 11.14
CA ALA A 17 10.13 4.78 10.74
C ALA A 17 9.06 5.10 11.80
N ILE A 18 8.42 4.09 12.39
CA ILE A 18 7.46 4.26 13.49
C ILE A 18 8.16 4.82 14.72
N ALA A 19 9.32 4.25 15.09
CA ALA A 19 10.11 4.72 16.22
C ALA A 19 10.52 6.19 16.06
N ALA A 20 10.93 6.60 14.84
CA ALA A 20 11.23 8.00 14.54
C ALA A 20 10.03 8.93 14.78
N ARG A 21 8.82 8.53 14.38
CA ARG A 21 7.59 9.31 14.64
C ARG A 21 7.29 9.43 16.13
N VAL A 22 7.47 8.35 16.89
CA VAL A 22 7.32 8.39 18.36
C VAL A 22 8.34 9.35 18.98
N LEU A 23 9.60 9.28 18.57
CA LEU A 23 10.65 10.17 19.08
C LEU A 23 10.36 11.64 18.77
N LEU A 24 9.89 11.95 17.56
CA LEU A 24 9.48 13.30 17.17
C LEU A 24 8.27 13.80 17.97
N ALA A 25 7.27 12.96 18.18
CA ALA A 25 6.11 13.28 19.02
C ALA A 25 6.53 13.58 20.47
N LEU A 26 7.41 12.74 21.05
CA LEU A 26 7.96 12.96 22.38
C LEU A 26 8.83 14.22 22.46
N ALA A 27 9.58 14.53 21.41
CA ALA A 27 10.38 15.75 21.32
C ALA A 27 9.51 17.00 21.36
N VAL A 28 8.45 17.03 20.56
CA VAL A 28 7.46 18.13 20.55
C VAL A 28 6.75 18.24 21.89
N ASN A 29 6.35 17.12 22.49
CA ASN A 29 5.73 17.14 23.81
C ASN A 29 6.67 17.71 24.88
N ALA A 30 7.95 17.33 24.86
CA ALA A 30 8.94 17.83 25.82
C ALA A 30 9.21 19.33 25.62
N ASP A 31 9.36 19.80 24.38
CA ASP A 31 9.52 21.23 24.07
C ASP A 31 8.27 22.03 24.48
N ALA A 32 7.07 21.57 24.15
CA ALA A 32 5.82 22.24 24.50
C ALA A 32 5.59 22.29 26.01
N ARG A 33 5.90 21.21 26.74
CA ARG A 33 5.85 21.19 28.21
C ARG A 33 6.91 22.08 28.83
N SER A 34 8.10 22.19 28.24
CA SER A 34 9.14 23.11 28.74
C SER A 34 8.66 24.56 28.76
N ARG A 35 7.79 24.90 27.80
CA ARG A 35 7.13 26.20 27.62
C ARG A 35 5.81 26.33 28.37
N ASN A 36 5.42 25.29 29.12
CA ASN A 36 4.16 25.20 29.86
C ASN A 36 2.91 25.40 28.98
N LEU A 37 2.91 24.93 27.73
CA LEU A 37 1.78 25.07 26.81
C LEU A 37 0.64 24.10 27.16
N LYS A 38 -0.60 24.59 27.13
CA LYS A 38 -1.81 23.76 27.37
C LYS A 38 -2.00 22.68 26.30
N SER A 39 -1.63 22.97 25.06
CA SER A 39 -1.80 22.11 23.89
C SER A 39 -0.66 21.11 23.66
N ALA A 40 0.25 20.93 24.63
CA ALA A 40 1.44 20.08 24.48
C ALA A 40 1.12 18.64 24.01
N THR A 41 0.13 18.00 24.64
CA THR A 41 -0.27 16.63 24.28
C THR A 41 -0.94 16.56 22.91
N LEU A 42 -1.74 17.57 22.54
CA LEU A 42 -2.39 17.62 21.23
C LEU A 42 -1.36 17.68 20.10
N PHE A 43 -0.37 18.58 20.22
CA PHE A 43 0.71 18.68 19.22
C PHE A 43 1.52 17.38 19.13
N ALA A 44 1.77 16.69 20.26
CA ALA A 44 2.46 15.41 20.25
C ALA A 44 1.70 14.33 19.47
N ILE A 45 0.39 14.21 19.69
CA ILE A 45 -0.46 13.23 18.98
C ILE A 45 -0.49 13.56 17.49
N LEU A 46 -0.73 14.82 17.13
CA LEU A 46 -0.77 15.25 15.74
C LEU A 46 0.57 15.06 15.03
N MET A 47 1.69 15.29 15.73
CA MET A 47 3.04 15.08 15.20
C MET A 47 3.30 13.62 14.82
N PHE A 48 2.67 12.66 15.51
CA PHE A 48 2.80 11.23 15.16
C PHE A 48 2.18 10.91 13.80
N PHE A 49 0.99 11.45 13.50
CA PHE A 49 0.27 11.18 12.25
C PHE A 49 0.75 12.05 11.09
N PHE A 50 1.05 13.32 11.34
CA PHE A 50 1.37 14.32 10.31
C PHE A 50 2.66 15.10 10.65
N PRO A 51 3.82 14.42 10.75
CA PRO A 51 5.04 15.01 11.31
C PRO A 51 5.52 16.27 10.57
N LEU A 52 5.41 16.33 9.25
CA LEU A 52 5.91 17.46 8.48
C LEU A 52 5.04 18.72 8.65
N ILE A 53 3.73 18.59 8.36
CA ILE A 53 2.78 19.72 8.43
C ILE A 53 2.66 20.23 9.86
N VAL A 54 2.48 19.31 10.83
CA VAL A 54 2.31 19.68 12.25
C VAL A 54 3.60 20.23 12.83
N GLY A 55 4.76 19.69 12.43
CA GLY A 55 6.06 20.20 12.85
C GLY A 55 6.27 21.67 12.46
N ILE A 56 5.88 22.06 11.24
CA ILE A 56 5.95 23.45 10.77
C ILE A 56 4.98 24.35 11.55
N ILE A 57 3.72 23.92 11.70
CA ILE A 57 2.70 24.67 12.45
C ILE A 57 3.16 24.87 13.90
N TYR A 58 3.63 23.81 14.55
CA TYR A 58 4.15 23.87 15.91
C TYR A 58 5.31 24.86 16.01
N ALA A 59 6.29 24.79 15.09
CA ALA A 59 7.43 25.69 15.09
C ALA A 59 7.02 27.17 14.97
N ALA A 60 5.98 27.48 14.20
CA ALA A 60 5.44 28.83 14.06
C ALA A 60 4.63 29.30 15.29
N MET A 61 3.93 28.38 15.97
CA MET A 61 3.01 28.71 17.07
C MET A 61 3.62 28.61 18.47
N ARG A 62 4.74 27.89 18.65
CA ARG A 62 5.28 27.53 19.98
C ARG A 62 5.66 28.69 20.90
N ASP A 63 5.90 29.88 20.34
CA ASP A 63 6.22 31.09 21.12
C ASP A 63 4.96 31.88 21.53
N ASN A 64 3.83 31.68 20.82
CA ASN A 64 2.57 32.40 21.03
C ASN A 64 1.48 31.53 21.68
N GLY A 65 1.82 30.32 22.12
CA GLY A 65 0.87 29.38 22.68
C GLY A 65 0.32 29.80 24.05
N GLU A 66 -0.92 29.41 24.33
CA GLU A 66 -1.53 29.67 25.64
C GLU A 66 -0.85 28.81 26.73
N PRO A 67 -0.36 29.43 27.83
CA PRO A 67 0.21 28.69 28.94
C PRO A 67 -0.89 27.92 29.68
N ASN A 68 -0.54 26.81 30.31
CA ASN A 68 -1.45 25.97 31.07
C ASN A 68 -1.92 26.67 32.38
N GLU A 69 -1.01 27.41 33.01
CA GLU A 69 -1.27 28.13 34.25
C GLU A 69 -0.64 29.53 34.20
N LYS A 70 -1.30 30.48 34.85
CA LYS A 70 -0.80 31.84 35.07
C LYS A 70 -0.82 32.15 36.57
N TYR A 71 -0.03 33.11 37.01
CA TYR A 71 -0.12 33.66 38.36
C TYR A 71 -0.47 35.14 38.30
N CYS A 72 -1.24 35.58 39.27
CA CYS A 72 -1.55 36.99 39.45
C CYS A 72 -0.32 37.76 39.92
N THR A 73 0.05 38.85 39.24
CA THR A 73 1.21 39.65 39.67
C THR A 73 0.93 40.48 40.93
N SER A 74 -0.33 40.70 41.29
CA SER A 74 -0.72 41.51 42.46
C SER A 74 -0.91 40.68 43.74
N CYS A 75 -1.55 39.51 43.66
CA CYS A 75 -1.84 38.67 44.84
C CYS A 75 -1.18 37.28 44.81
N HIS A 76 -0.39 36.99 43.77
CA HIS A 76 0.35 35.73 43.59
C HIS A 76 -0.50 34.44 43.54
N LEU A 77 -1.83 34.57 43.44
CA LEU A 77 -2.73 33.43 43.24
C LEU A 77 -2.49 32.80 41.87
N LYS A 78 -2.35 31.47 41.84
CA LYS A 78 -2.34 30.68 40.60
C LYS A 78 -3.75 30.58 40.03
N VAL A 79 -3.87 30.80 38.73
CA VAL A 79 -5.14 30.78 37.98
C VAL A 79 -4.97 29.97 36.71
N ASP A 80 -6.08 29.44 36.19
CA ASP A 80 -6.10 28.72 34.91
C ASP A 80 -5.54 29.59 33.77
N GLY A 81 -4.85 28.95 32.82
CA GLY A 81 -4.27 29.62 31.66
C GLY A 81 -5.26 30.42 30.82
N ALA A 82 -6.53 30.00 30.75
CA ALA A 82 -7.59 30.68 30.02
C ALA A 82 -8.20 31.87 30.79
N ALA A 83 -7.88 32.03 32.08
CA ALA A 83 -8.39 33.15 32.88
C ALA A 83 -7.86 34.48 32.32
N LYS A 84 -8.77 35.43 32.12
CA LYS A 84 -8.46 36.82 31.72
C LYS A 84 -8.29 37.76 32.91
N MET A 85 -8.82 37.37 34.08
CA MET A 85 -8.86 38.19 35.29
C MET A 85 -8.65 37.32 36.52
N CYS A 86 -7.97 37.85 37.54
CA CYS A 86 -7.78 37.15 38.80
C CYS A 86 -9.08 37.13 39.64
N PRO A 87 -9.54 35.97 40.12
CA PRO A 87 -10.79 35.87 40.90
C PRO A 87 -10.68 36.46 42.31
N ASN A 88 -9.47 36.67 42.83
CA ASN A 88 -9.25 37.17 44.19
C ASN A 88 -9.13 38.70 44.26
N CYS A 89 -8.37 39.31 43.34
CA CYS A 89 -8.12 40.75 43.35
C CYS A 89 -8.60 41.50 42.10
N ASN A 90 -9.29 40.83 41.17
CA ASN A 90 -9.84 41.40 39.92
C ASN A 90 -8.82 42.11 39.01
N THR A 91 -7.51 41.93 39.22
CA THR A 91 -6.51 42.45 38.26
C THR A 91 -6.49 41.62 36.98
N MET A 92 -6.18 42.28 35.86
CA MET A 92 -5.94 41.65 34.56
C MET A 92 -4.46 41.32 34.32
N THR A 93 -3.58 41.71 35.23
CA THR A 93 -2.14 41.47 35.13
C THR A 93 -1.79 40.04 35.55
N LEU A 94 -1.81 39.14 34.58
CA LEU A 94 -1.50 37.71 34.74
C LEU A 94 -0.21 37.37 33.98
N ALA A 95 0.73 36.72 34.66
CA ALA A 95 1.98 36.26 34.06
C ALA A 95 2.01 34.73 33.96
N PRO A 96 2.63 34.14 32.92
CA PRO A 96 2.75 32.69 32.80
C PRO A 96 3.58 32.10 33.94
N VAL A 97 3.15 30.95 34.47
CA VAL A 97 3.94 30.22 35.48
C VAL A 97 5.11 29.53 34.78
N PRO A 98 6.37 29.79 35.16
CA PRO A 98 7.52 29.10 34.60
C PRO A 98 7.53 27.63 35.04
N ASN A 99 7.83 26.72 34.12
CA ASN A 99 7.98 25.30 34.45
C ASN A 99 9.33 25.08 35.19
N PRO A 100 9.34 24.50 36.40
CA PRO A 100 10.58 24.27 37.15
C PRO A 100 11.57 23.37 36.39
N ASN A 101 11.06 22.45 35.56
CA ASN A 101 11.84 21.51 34.76
C ASN A 101 12.07 21.98 33.32
N ALA A 102 11.82 23.27 33.02
CA ALA A 102 11.88 23.80 31.65
C ALA A 102 13.21 23.51 30.96
N LYS A 103 14.34 23.76 31.63
CA LYS A 103 15.68 23.54 31.06
C LYS A 103 15.94 22.06 30.73
N GLU A 104 15.54 21.16 31.62
CA GLU A 104 15.73 19.72 31.44
C GLU A 104 14.85 19.19 30.30
N LEU A 105 13.58 19.62 30.27
CA LEU A 105 12.62 19.23 29.23
C LEU A 105 13.02 19.77 27.85
N ALA A 106 13.50 21.02 27.76
CA ALA A 106 13.99 21.60 26.51
C ALA A 106 15.21 20.81 25.99
N LYS A 107 16.16 20.46 26.87
CA LYS A 107 17.31 19.64 26.49
C LYS A 107 16.88 18.26 26.00
N LYS A 108 15.98 17.58 26.74
CA LYS A 108 15.39 16.29 26.34
C LYS A 108 14.69 16.39 24.99
N GLY A 109 13.91 17.45 24.76
CA GLY A 109 13.21 17.70 23.49
C GLY A 109 14.16 17.83 22.31
N VAL A 110 15.23 18.63 22.45
CA VAL A 110 16.26 18.77 21.41
C VAL A 110 16.96 17.43 21.13
N THR A 111 17.37 16.71 22.18
CA THR A 111 18.03 15.40 22.02
C THR A 111 17.13 14.39 21.29
N LEU A 112 15.85 14.27 21.70
CA LEU A 112 14.90 13.38 21.05
C LEU A 112 14.61 13.79 19.59
N CYS A 113 14.55 15.09 19.32
CA CYS A 113 14.35 15.61 17.97
C CYS A 113 15.51 15.21 17.05
N VAL A 114 16.75 15.43 17.50
CA VAL A 114 17.96 15.08 16.73
C VAL A 114 18.02 13.57 16.46
N ILE A 115 17.79 12.73 17.48
CA ILE A 115 17.78 11.27 17.31
C ILE A 115 16.65 10.86 16.35
N GLY A 116 15.44 11.42 16.52
CA GLY A 116 14.29 11.15 15.65
C GLY A 116 14.56 11.48 14.19
N ILE A 117 15.18 12.64 13.90
CA ILE A 117 15.55 13.05 12.53
C ILE A 117 16.59 12.09 11.94
N ILE A 118 17.62 11.69 12.71
CA ILE A 118 18.65 10.75 12.25
C ILE A 118 18.02 9.40 11.91
N VAL A 119 17.19 8.84 12.80
CA VAL A 119 16.51 7.55 12.58
C VAL A 119 15.58 7.65 11.37
N PHE A 120 14.85 8.77 11.22
CA PHE A 120 14.00 9.01 10.06
C PHE A 120 14.81 9.03 8.75
N ALA A 121 15.92 9.78 8.70
CA ALA A 121 16.77 9.85 7.52
C ALA A 121 17.38 8.49 7.13
N VAL A 122 17.83 7.71 8.12
CA VAL A 122 18.33 6.34 7.91
C VAL A 122 17.22 5.43 7.39
N SER A 123 16.02 5.48 7.97
CA SER A 123 14.88 4.68 7.50
C SER A 123 14.48 5.01 6.06
N LEU A 124 14.55 6.28 5.68
CA LEU A 124 14.25 6.75 4.33
C LEU A 124 15.32 6.28 3.33
N GLY A 125 16.60 6.39 3.69
CA GLY A 125 17.71 5.87 2.89
C GLY A 125 17.67 4.34 2.71
N ALA A 126 17.33 3.60 3.75
CA ALA A 126 17.14 2.15 3.67
C ALA A 126 15.97 1.78 2.75
N SER A 127 14.87 2.54 2.83
CA SER A 127 13.68 2.32 1.99
C SER A 127 13.95 2.62 0.51
N THR A 128 14.71 3.67 0.19
CA THR A 128 15.09 3.98 -1.20
C THR A 128 16.08 2.96 -1.75
N ALA A 129 17.10 2.59 -0.99
CA ALA A 129 18.06 1.55 -1.37
C ALA A 129 17.36 0.22 -1.64
N ARG A 130 16.36 -0.15 -0.83
CA ARG A 130 15.51 -1.32 -1.04
C ARG A 130 14.81 -1.28 -2.41
N THR A 131 14.14 -0.17 -2.72
CA THR A 131 13.42 -0.02 -4.00
C THR A 131 14.38 -0.14 -5.18
N VAL A 132 15.52 0.55 -5.13
CA VAL A 132 16.55 0.47 -6.19
C VAL A 132 17.08 -0.95 -6.35
N TYR A 133 17.38 -1.65 -5.26
CA TYR A 133 17.88 -3.01 -5.31
C TYR A 133 16.82 -4.01 -5.80
N GLY A 134 15.56 -3.84 -5.38
CA GLY A 134 14.45 -4.66 -5.86
C GLY A 134 14.22 -4.50 -7.37
N VAL A 135 14.27 -3.26 -7.87
CA VAL A 135 14.19 -2.98 -9.31
C VAL A 135 15.36 -3.62 -10.06
N LYS A 136 16.58 -3.50 -9.54
CA LYS A 136 17.76 -4.12 -10.15
C LYS A 136 17.65 -5.65 -10.19
N MET A 137 17.25 -6.28 -9.10
CA MET A 137 17.06 -7.74 -9.05
C MET A 137 15.99 -8.20 -10.01
N GLY A 138 14.88 -7.47 -10.13
CA GLY A 138 13.84 -7.76 -11.13
C GLY A 138 14.36 -7.65 -12.57
N LEU A 139 15.23 -6.67 -12.83
CA LEU A 139 15.88 -6.49 -14.13
C LEU A 139 16.92 -7.57 -14.43
N ASP A 140 17.79 -7.90 -13.47
CA ASP A 140 18.79 -8.97 -13.58
C ASP A 140 18.11 -10.34 -13.74
N PHE A 141 16.97 -10.57 -13.07
CA PHE A 141 16.14 -11.75 -13.29
C PHE A 141 15.54 -11.75 -14.69
N ALA A 142 14.99 -10.63 -15.16
CA ALA A 142 14.46 -10.51 -16.51
C ALA A 142 15.54 -10.73 -17.60
N GLN A 143 16.80 -10.38 -17.32
CA GLN A 143 17.93 -10.51 -18.25
C GLN A 143 18.72 -11.81 -18.11
N GLY A 144 18.68 -12.47 -16.94
CA GLY A 144 19.45 -13.66 -16.61
C GLY A 144 18.72 -14.99 -16.84
N ILE A 145 17.50 -14.92 -17.38
CA ILE A 145 16.80 -16.09 -17.91
C ILE A 145 17.52 -16.52 -19.19
N ASP A 146 18.36 -17.53 -19.06
CA ASP A 146 19.01 -18.22 -20.17
C ASP A 146 17.96 -19.08 -20.90
N GLU A 147 17.69 -18.77 -22.18
CA GLU A 147 16.72 -19.48 -23.01
C GLU A 147 16.96 -21.00 -23.00
N GLU A 148 18.23 -21.42 -22.88
CA GLU A 148 18.64 -22.82 -22.91
C GLU A 148 18.24 -23.57 -21.62
N LYS A 149 18.31 -22.91 -20.45
CA LYS A 149 17.85 -23.50 -19.18
C LYS A 149 16.33 -23.54 -19.07
N LEU A 150 15.63 -22.57 -19.67
CA LEU A 150 14.17 -22.62 -19.78
C LEU A 150 13.70 -23.76 -20.67
N GLN A 151 14.41 -24.04 -21.76
CA GLN A 151 14.11 -25.17 -22.64
C GLN A 151 14.31 -26.51 -21.93
N GLN A 152 15.43 -26.69 -21.23
CA GLN A 152 15.67 -27.91 -20.44
C GLN A 152 14.63 -28.12 -19.35
N TRP A 153 14.20 -27.04 -18.68
CA TRP A 153 13.14 -27.11 -17.68
C TRP A 153 11.79 -27.45 -18.31
N ALA A 154 11.46 -26.85 -19.46
CA ALA A 154 10.21 -27.12 -20.19
C ALA A 154 10.12 -28.56 -20.72
N GLU A 155 11.24 -29.13 -21.20
CA GLU A 155 11.31 -30.53 -21.65
C GLU A 155 11.07 -31.51 -20.49
N GLN A 156 11.51 -31.16 -19.28
CA GLN A 156 11.32 -31.97 -18.08
C GLN A 156 9.85 -32.05 -17.60
N PHE A 157 9.02 -31.08 -17.98
CA PHE A 157 7.59 -31.07 -17.66
C PHE A 157 6.70 -31.65 -18.77
N THR A 158 7.26 -31.91 -19.97
CA THR A 158 6.50 -32.51 -21.08
C THR A 158 6.47 -34.04 -21.07
N ASP A 159 7.37 -34.70 -20.34
CA ASP A 159 7.49 -36.17 -20.35
C ASP A 159 6.58 -36.88 -19.31
N GLU A 160 5.98 -36.16 -18.36
CA GLU A 160 5.18 -36.79 -17.27
C GLU A 160 3.65 -36.79 -17.50
N THR A 161 3.15 -36.29 -18.63
CA THR A 161 1.69 -36.18 -18.87
C THR A 161 1.04 -37.33 -19.65
N GLU A 162 1.74 -38.43 -19.92
CA GLU A 162 1.15 -39.63 -20.52
C GLU A 162 1.17 -40.85 -19.58
N GLU A 163 0.45 -40.79 -18.45
CA GLU A 163 -0.08 -42.02 -17.84
C GLU A 163 -1.54 -41.88 -17.44
N GLU A 164 -2.36 -42.74 -18.06
CA GLU A 164 -3.78 -42.98 -17.80
C GLU A 164 -4.07 -43.18 -16.30
N THR A 165 -5.01 -42.41 -15.77
CA THR A 165 -5.64 -42.72 -14.47
C THR A 165 -7.04 -43.26 -14.70
N THR A 166 -7.18 -44.57 -14.51
CA THR A 166 -8.46 -45.25 -14.29
C THR A 166 -8.92 -45.03 -12.85
N ALA A 167 -10.24 -45.03 -12.67
CA ALA A 167 -10.94 -44.76 -11.43
C ALA A 167 -10.63 -45.76 -10.31
N ASP A 168 -10.60 -45.28 -9.06
CA ASP A 168 -11.48 -45.80 -7.99
C ASP A 168 -11.41 -44.92 -6.73
N THR A 169 -12.57 -44.74 -6.09
CA THR A 169 -12.71 -44.14 -4.75
C THR A 169 -12.62 -45.26 -3.71
N PRO A 170 -12.05 -45.03 -2.51
CA PRO A 170 -12.95 -45.00 -1.34
C PRO A 170 -12.58 -44.00 -0.22
N GLN A 171 -13.63 -43.70 0.53
CA GLN A 171 -13.81 -42.88 1.73
C GLN A 171 -13.11 -43.43 2.99
N GLU A 172 -12.58 -42.57 3.88
CA GLU A 172 -12.82 -42.58 5.35
C GLU A 172 -12.04 -41.49 6.14
N ASP A 173 -12.82 -40.83 7.00
CA ASP A 173 -12.62 -39.96 8.16
C ASP A 173 -11.26 -39.92 8.92
N ALA A 174 -10.81 -38.71 9.33
CA ALA A 174 -10.38 -38.37 10.70
C ALA A 174 -9.98 -36.87 10.83
N ALA A 175 -10.11 -36.35 12.04
CA ALA A 175 -10.06 -34.93 12.43
C ALA A 175 -8.67 -34.35 12.72
N GLU A 176 -8.64 -33.01 12.94
CA GLU A 176 -7.54 -32.15 13.46
C GLU A 176 -6.44 -31.85 12.42
N GLU A 177 -5.98 -30.62 12.14
CA GLU A 177 -5.66 -29.44 12.95
C GLU A 177 -5.66 -28.19 12.03
N ASP A 178 -6.03 -27.04 12.58
CA ASP A 178 -6.05 -25.73 11.90
C ASP A 178 -4.62 -25.19 11.69
N THR A 179 -4.02 -25.57 10.56
CA THR A 179 -2.92 -24.83 9.95
C THR A 179 -3.36 -24.47 8.54
N THR A 180 -3.77 -23.21 8.31
CA THR A 180 -3.99 -22.68 6.95
C THR A 180 -2.68 -22.78 6.17
N ASP A 181 -2.55 -23.90 5.48
CA ASP A 181 -1.48 -24.20 4.55
C ASP A 181 -1.68 -23.30 3.33
N VAL A 182 -0.72 -22.42 3.06
CA VAL A 182 -0.80 -21.44 1.96
C VAL A 182 -0.93 -22.15 0.61
N ASP A 183 -0.45 -23.39 0.52
CA ASP A 183 -0.57 -24.25 -0.66
C ASP A 183 -2.03 -24.68 -0.91
N SER A 184 -2.83 -24.92 0.14
CA SER A 184 -4.27 -25.26 -0.01
C SER A 184 -5.12 -24.11 -0.56
N VAL A 185 -4.72 -22.86 -0.26
CA VAL A 185 -5.39 -21.65 -0.77
C VAL A 185 -5.12 -21.48 -2.26
N LEU A 186 -3.89 -21.76 -2.71
CA LEU A 186 -3.53 -21.75 -4.14
C LEU A 186 -4.25 -22.85 -4.92
N GLU A 187 -4.41 -24.06 -4.37
CA GLU A 187 -5.17 -25.15 -5.01
C GLU A 187 -6.67 -24.86 -5.15
N SER A 188 -7.21 -24.00 -4.28
CA SER A 188 -8.62 -23.59 -4.30
C SER A 188 -8.91 -22.42 -5.25
N LEU A 189 -7.87 -21.75 -5.78
CA LEU A 189 -8.08 -20.61 -6.67
C LEU A 189 -8.73 -21.09 -7.97
N ARG A 190 -9.84 -20.46 -8.35
CA ARG A 190 -10.57 -20.71 -9.60
C ARG A 190 -10.78 -19.39 -10.31
N PHE A 191 -10.46 -19.37 -11.59
CA PHE A 191 -10.76 -18.25 -12.47
C PHE A 191 -12.00 -18.57 -13.28
N TYR A 192 -12.88 -17.60 -13.48
CA TYR A 192 -14.12 -17.80 -14.22
C TYR A 192 -14.11 -17.01 -15.52
N ASP A 193 -14.76 -17.56 -16.55
CA ASP A 193 -15.11 -16.81 -17.74
C ASP A 193 -16.47 -16.10 -17.59
N ARG A 194 -16.86 -15.34 -18.62
CA ARG A 194 -18.18 -14.69 -18.72
C ARG A 194 -19.37 -15.65 -18.59
N ASN A 195 -19.19 -16.94 -18.85
CA ASN A 195 -20.27 -17.93 -18.77
C ASN A 195 -20.28 -18.64 -17.41
N GLY A 196 -19.44 -18.22 -16.45
CA GLY A 196 -19.31 -18.84 -15.14
C GLY A 196 -18.54 -20.17 -15.17
N LYS A 197 -17.84 -20.49 -16.26
CA LYS A 197 -17.02 -21.70 -16.35
C LYS A 197 -15.69 -21.48 -15.63
N ALA A 198 -15.34 -22.42 -14.76
CA ALA A 198 -14.10 -22.37 -13.98
C ALA A 198 -12.87 -22.89 -14.76
N TYR A 199 -11.74 -22.28 -14.47
CA TYR A 199 -10.41 -22.55 -15.02
C TYR A 199 -9.38 -22.57 -13.89
N LYS A 200 -8.32 -23.37 -14.05
CA LYS A 200 -7.23 -23.48 -13.07
C LYS A 200 -6.18 -22.39 -13.27
N ASP A 201 -6.05 -21.89 -14.50
CA ASP A 201 -5.07 -20.87 -14.88
C ASP A 201 -5.78 -19.69 -15.56
N LEU A 202 -5.39 -18.46 -15.21
CA LEU A 202 -5.92 -17.23 -15.81
C LEU A 202 -5.65 -17.15 -17.33
N THR A 203 -4.56 -17.74 -17.80
CA THR A 203 -4.18 -17.77 -19.22
C THR A 203 -5.09 -18.67 -20.06
N GLU A 204 -5.82 -19.59 -19.43
CA GLU A 204 -6.80 -20.46 -20.09
C GLU A 204 -8.18 -19.81 -20.21
N VAL A 205 -8.44 -18.72 -19.49
CA VAL A 205 -9.74 -18.06 -19.45
C VAL A 205 -10.03 -17.39 -20.80
N PRO A 206 -11.08 -17.82 -21.53
CA PRO A 206 -11.48 -17.21 -22.78
C PRO A 206 -12.23 -15.91 -22.56
N TYR A 207 -11.92 -14.94 -23.43
CA TYR A 207 -12.60 -13.66 -23.55
C TYR A 207 -13.48 -13.72 -24.78
N TYR A 208 -14.71 -13.23 -24.67
CA TYR A 208 -15.70 -13.30 -25.74
C TYR A 208 -16.08 -11.89 -26.19
N ASP A 209 -16.02 -11.61 -27.48
CA ASP A 209 -16.66 -10.40 -28.02
C ASP A 209 -18.17 -10.62 -28.23
N ARG A 210 -18.87 -9.57 -28.70
CA ARG A 210 -20.32 -9.61 -28.93
C ARG A 210 -20.72 -10.53 -30.09
N ASP A 211 -19.80 -10.81 -31.01
CA ASP A 211 -20.02 -11.71 -32.14
C ASP A 211 -19.71 -13.17 -31.77
N GLY A 212 -19.30 -13.43 -30.52
CA GLY A 212 -18.97 -14.75 -30.00
C GLY A 212 -17.55 -15.22 -30.35
N LYS A 213 -16.70 -14.35 -30.88
CA LYS A 213 -15.29 -14.69 -31.14
C LYS A 213 -14.54 -14.79 -29.83
N VAL A 214 -13.60 -15.73 -29.81
CA VAL A 214 -12.85 -16.09 -28.61
C VAL A 214 -11.44 -15.53 -28.69
N TYR A 215 -11.03 -14.87 -27.62
CA TYR A 215 -9.70 -14.31 -27.43
C TYR A 215 -9.04 -14.93 -26.20
N LEU A 216 -7.76 -15.26 -26.31
CA LEU A 216 -6.97 -15.81 -25.21
C LEU A 216 -5.80 -14.90 -24.91
N TYR A 217 -5.55 -14.68 -23.63
CA TYR A 217 -4.33 -14.01 -23.19
C TYR A 217 -3.14 -14.92 -23.44
N GLN A 218 -2.11 -14.37 -24.07
CA GLN A 218 -0.84 -15.06 -24.29
C GLN A 218 0.33 -14.13 -24.01
N LYS A 219 1.47 -14.78 -23.79
CA LYS A 219 2.76 -14.15 -23.59
C LYS A 219 3.76 -14.87 -24.47
N ASP A 220 4.52 -14.14 -25.28
CA ASP A 220 5.63 -14.74 -26.02
C ASP A 220 6.89 -14.87 -25.15
N LYS A 221 7.94 -15.42 -25.74
CA LYS A 221 9.24 -15.65 -25.10
C LYS A 221 9.89 -14.35 -24.60
N ASP A 222 9.66 -13.25 -25.30
CA ASP A 222 10.17 -11.92 -24.96
C ASP A 222 9.33 -11.21 -23.89
N LEU A 223 8.40 -11.94 -23.26
CA LEU A 223 7.44 -11.44 -22.29
C LEU A 223 6.45 -10.41 -22.85
N ASN A 224 6.34 -10.26 -24.18
CA ASN A 224 5.32 -9.41 -24.76
C ASN A 224 3.96 -10.05 -24.54
N GLN A 225 3.09 -9.29 -23.91
CA GLN A 225 1.71 -9.68 -23.67
C GLN A 225 0.88 -9.31 -24.89
N TYR A 226 -0.06 -10.18 -25.26
CA TYR A 226 -1.02 -9.94 -26.33
C TYR A 226 -2.25 -10.82 -26.13
N PHE A 227 -3.34 -10.46 -26.80
CA PHE A 227 -4.49 -11.35 -26.97
C PHE A 227 -4.45 -11.98 -28.36
N ILE A 228 -4.82 -13.24 -28.47
CA ILE A 228 -4.92 -13.93 -29.76
C ILE A 228 -6.36 -14.33 -30.04
N GLU A 229 -6.88 -13.97 -31.21
CA GLU A 229 -8.15 -14.48 -31.70
C GLU A 229 -7.99 -15.97 -32.05
N LYS A 230 -8.82 -16.83 -31.46
CA LYS A 230 -8.64 -18.29 -31.49
C LYS A 230 -8.63 -18.86 -32.92
N ASP A 231 -9.49 -18.35 -33.79
CA ASP A 231 -9.71 -18.89 -35.14
C ASP A 231 -8.74 -18.30 -36.17
N SER A 232 -8.62 -16.97 -36.20
CA SER A 232 -7.76 -16.28 -37.17
C SER A 232 -6.27 -16.30 -36.78
N LYS A 233 -5.96 -16.60 -35.51
CA LYS A 233 -4.63 -16.44 -34.90
C LYS A 233 -4.09 -15.01 -34.96
N LYS A 234 -4.95 -14.00 -35.19
CA LYS A 234 -4.56 -12.59 -35.16
C LYS A 234 -4.13 -12.19 -33.76
N LYS A 235 -2.90 -11.68 -33.63
CA LYS A 235 -2.38 -11.09 -32.39
C LYS A 235 -2.86 -9.65 -32.26
N LEU A 236 -3.32 -9.30 -31.07
CA LEU A 236 -3.84 -7.99 -30.71
C LEU A 236 -2.93 -7.34 -29.67
N GLU A 237 -2.64 -6.06 -29.86
CA GLU A 237 -1.80 -5.29 -28.95
C GLU A 237 -2.45 -5.21 -27.56
N PHE A 238 -1.75 -5.70 -26.54
CA PHE A 238 -2.28 -5.84 -25.18
C PHE A 238 -2.86 -4.54 -24.59
N LYS A 239 -2.20 -3.40 -24.83
CA LYS A 239 -2.63 -2.09 -24.30
C LYS A 239 -3.93 -1.55 -24.93
N LYS A 240 -4.40 -2.18 -26.01
CA LYS A 240 -5.61 -1.82 -26.74
C LYS A 240 -6.75 -2.82 -26.53
N CYS A 241 -6.57 -3.78 -25.63
CA CYS A 241 -7.55 -4.81 -25.33
C CYS A 241 -8.31 -4.45 -24.06
N PHE A 242 -9.63 -4.37 -24.18
CA PHE A 242 -10.54 -3.97 -23.11
C PHE A 242 -11.72 -4.93 -23.01
N VAL A 243 -12.50 -4.76 -21.95
CA VAL A 243 -13.78 -5.42 -21.71
C VAL A 243 -14.81 -4.33 -21.42
N ASP A 244 -15.92 -4.33 -22.15
CA ASP A 244 -16.99 -3.35 -21.95
C ASP A 244 -17.75 -3.59 -20.63
N SER A 245 -18.61 -2.65 -20.25
CA SER A 245 -19.41 -2.74 -19.02
C SER A 245 -20.34 -3.95 -18.94
N GLU A 246 -20.67 -4.57 -20.09
CA GLU A 246 -21.46 -5.80 -20.09
C GLU A 246 -20.57 -7.03 -19.84
N GLY A 247 -19.25 -6.92 -20.04
CA GLY A 247 -18.25 -7.99 -19.91
C GLY A 247 -17.70 -8.53 -21.25
N TYR A 248 -17.93 -7.85 -22.38
CA TYR A 248 -17.50 -8.33 -23.71
C TYR A 248 -16.14 -7.75 -24.09
N PHE A 249 -15.30 -8.59 -24.68
CA PHE A 249 -14.00 -8.20 -25.20
C PHE A 249 -14.14 -7.16 -26.31
N PHE A 250 -13.30 -6.13 -26.25
CA PHE A 250 -13.25 -5.03 -27.21
C PHE A 250 -11.80 -4.70 -27.55
N TYR A 251 -11.48 -4.58 -28.83
CA TYR A 251 -10.16 -4.17 -29.30
C TYR A 251 -10.23 -2.77 -29.91
N ASP A 252 -9.53 -1.82 -29.31
CA ASP A 252 -9.50 -0.43 -29.73
C ASP A 252 -8.51 -0.21 -30.88
N GLU A 253 -8.93 -0.54 -32.11
CA GLU A 253 -8.10 -0.40 -33.30
C GLU A 253 -7.62 1.04 -33.55
N LYS A 254 -8.42 2.03 -33.15
CA LYS A 254 -8.20 3.45 -33.44
C LYS A 254 -7.51 4.22 -32.30
N GLY A 255 -7.40 3.63 -31.11
CA GLY A 255 -6.85 4.31 -29.94
C GLY A 255 -7.77 5.40 -29.40
N GLU A 256 -9.08 5.19 -29.45
CA GLU A 256 -10.10 6.15 -29.00
C GLU A 256 -10.44 6.04 -27.51
N ILE A 257 -10.06 4.95 -26.84
CA ILE A 257 -10.26 4.76 -25.41
C ILE A 257 -9.14 5.46 -24.64
N THR A 258 -9.53 6.38 -23.75
CA THR A 258 -8.61 7.04 -22.83
C THR A 258 -8.69 6.39 -21.45
N VAL A 259 -7.57 5.86 -20.97
CA VAL A 259 -7.46 5.29 -19.62
C VAL A 259 -7.39 6.42 -18.61
N THR A 260 -8.42 6.53 -17.76
CA THR A 260 -8.59 7.61 -16.77
C THR A 260 -8.00 7.27 -15.41
N ASP A 261 -7.98 5.99 -15.04
CA ASP A 261 -7.35 5.45 -13.83
C ASP A 261 -6.75 4.05 -14.10
N LEU A 262 -6.38 3.30 -13.05
CA LEU A 262 -5.76 1.98 -13.20
C LEU A 262 -6.68 0.90 -13.84
N VAL A 263 -8.00 1.07 -13.76
CA VAL A 263 -9.00 0.06 -14.15
C VAL A 263 -10.08 0.55 -15.11
N THR A 264 -10.12 1.85 -15.41
CA THR A 264 -11.21 2.48 -16.17
C THR A 264 -10.68 3.20 -17.41
N GLY A 265 -11.07 2.70 -18.56
CA GLY A 265 -11.01 3.38 -19.85
C GLY A 265 -12.36 3.99 -20.22
N VAL A 266 -12.34 5.14 -20.88
CA VAL A 266 -13.55 5.85 -21.33
C VAL A 266 -13.39 6.28 -22.78
N ASP A 267 -14.41 6.07 -23.60
CA ASP A 267 -14.46 6.58 -24.97
C ASP A 267 -15.05 8.00 -25.07
N LYS A 268 -15.18 8.55 -26.28
CA LYS A 268 -15.69 9.90 -26.52
C LYS A 268 -17.17 10.08 -26.15
N ASP A 269 -17.93 8.98 -26.15
CA ASP A 269 -19.36 8.96 -25.85
C ASP A 269 -19.62 8.72 -24.35
N GLY A 270 -18.56 8.48 -23.57
CA GLY A 270 -18.61 8.27 -22.13
C GLY A 270 -18.84 6.81 -21.73
N ASN A 271 -18.76 5.86 -22.66
CA ASN A 271 -18.86 4.44 -22.32
C ASN A 271 -17.60 3.99 -21.57
N GLN A 272 -17.81 3.15 -20.56
CA GLN A 272 -16.73 2.64 -19.71
C GLN A 272 -16.25 1.26 -20.15
N TYR A 273 -14.95 1.07 -20.01
CA TYR A 273 -14.25 -0.14 -20.36
C TYR A 273 -13.23 -0.48 -19.28
N THR A 274 -13.05 -1.76 -18.99
CA THR A 274 -11.99 -2.26 -18.11
C THR A 274 -10.85 -2.80 -18.96
N PRO A 275 -9.56 -2.50 -18.70
CA PRO A 275 -8.45 -3.17 -19.36
C PRO A 275 -8.63 -4.70 -19.27
N ALA A 276 -8.55 -5.40 -20.40
CA ALA A 276 -8.88 -6.83 -20.46
C ALA A 276 -8.01 -7.67 -19.51
N SER A 277 -6.79 -7.23 -19.23
CA SER A 277 -5.86 -7.87 -18.28
C SER A 277 -6.26 -7.76 -16.81
N LEU A 278 -7.19 -6.87 -16.48
CA LEU A 278 -7.71 -6.65 -15.13
C LEU A 278 -9.18 -7.09 -15.02
N ALA A 279 -9.77 -7.60 -16.10
CA ALA A 279 -11.12 -8.13 -16.09
C ALA A 279 -11.13 -9.50 -15.39
N ILE A 280 -11.99 -9.63 -14.38
CA ILE A 280 -12.19 -10.89 -13.65
C ILE A 280 -13.68 -11.13 -13.55
N TRP A 281 -14.11 -12.35 -13.83
CA TRP A 281 -15.51 -12.77 -13.65
C TRP A 281 -15.68 -13.58 -12.37
N ASN A 282 -16.86 -13.50 -11.78
CA ASN A 282 -17.27 -14.39 -10.69
C ASN A 282 -17.85 -15.70 -11.23
N GLU A 283 -18.22 -16.61 -10.34
CA GLU A 283 -18.83 -17.92 -10.67
C GLU A 283 -20.15 -17.82 -11.47
N LYS A 284 -20.81 -16.67 -11.47
CA LYS A 284 -22.02 -16.40 -12.24
C LYS A 284 -21.74 -15.83 -13.62
N GLY A 285 -20.47 -15.58 -13.95
CA GLY A 285 -20.08 -14.93 -15.19
C GLY A 285 -20.30 -13.42 -15.21
N GLU A 286 -20.45 -12.80 -14.04
CA GLU A 286 -20.58 -11.35 -13.89
C GLU A 286 -19.19 -10.72 -13.76
N LEU A 287 -18.93 -9.64 -14.49
CA LEU A 287 -17.68 -8.90 -14.39
C LEU A 287 -17.56 -8.27 -12.99
N MET A 288 -16.50 -8.61 -12.26
CA MET A 288 -16.24 -8.08 -10.94
C MET A 288 -15.64 -6.69 -11.02
N ASN A 289 -16.27 -5.75 -10.32
CA ASN A 289 -15.77 -4.40 -10.19
C ASN A 289 -14.81 -4.37 -8.99
N MET A 290 -13.49 -4.40 -9.22
CA MET A 290 -12.50 -4.49 -8.13
C MET A 290 -12.43 -3.24 -7.23
N PHE A 291 -13.19 -2.18 -7.51
CA PHE A 291 -13.07 -0.88 -6.85
C PHE A 291 -14.40 -0.21 -6.47
N ASN A 292 -15.53 -0.95 -6.49
CA ASN A 292 -16.83 -0.49 -5.96
C ASN A 292 -17.30 -1.35 -4.79
#